data_AF-A0A2D9GB94-F1
#
_entry.id   AF-A0A2D9GB94-F1
#
_cell.length_a   1.000
_cell.length_b   1.000
_cell.length_c   1.000
_cell.angle_alpha   90.00
_cell.angle_beta   90.00
_cell.angle_gamma   90.00
#
_symmetry.space_group_name_H-M   'P 1'
#
loop_
_entity.id
_entity.type
_entity.pdbx_description
1 polymer ?
#
loop_
_entity_poly.entity_id
_entity_poly.type
_entity_poly.pdbx_seq_one_letter_code
_entity_poly.pdbx_strand_id
1 'polypeptide(L)'
;MKKILLSLMISTIIFNPIKSYSQSDNDAAIIGGAAAMLSIYAAIEQQKEMLEQQALNYLLSSHPEYTNFRLKVIGLGQGGKKLSDNSDSYIIPFSLVMMDGEKLTSNKKLLFLYVSSNWANGNGIDFSKWKWEIYDSKKWNFLMSEFFEIISCSKLSISNDSIIVYSKIKGYSPETDEKNGYDYITRVERIDKEDVSVYYKKQNLKVHISQVRLTKEGLTATIGGKFSGRKLVYPFLELKGDDYRVKDFDDSFKIFCNENSLGLFRKDTEDAMLLSRILMRKIHTFINDDSIDDFKE
;
A
#
# COMPACT_ATOMS: atom_id res chain seq x y z
N MET A 1 31.23 45.15 9.07
CA MET A 1 29.86 45.03 9.62
C MET A 1 29.04 43.86 9.05
N LYS A 2 29.21 43.43 7.78
CA LYS A 2 28.45 42.29 7.21
C LYS A 2 28.84 40.88 7.70
N LYS A 3 30.06 40.68 8.25
CA LYS A 3 30.51 39.35 8.74
C LYS A 3 30.14 39.05 10.21
N ILE A 4 29.77 40.07 10.99
CA ILE A 4 29.33 39.88 12.38
C ILE A 4 27.84 39.51 12.44
N LEU A 5 27.03 39.99 11.48
CA LEU A 5 25.61 39.60 11.38
C LEU A 5 25.41 38.11 11.04
N LEU A 6 26.33 37.51 10.28
CA LEU A 6 26.21 36.10 9.87
C LEU A 6 26.52 35.14 11.04
N SER A 7 27.39 35.53 11.98
CA SER A 7 27.70 34.74 13.17
C SER A 7 26.54 34.72 14.18
N LEU A 8 25.78 35.82 14.27
CA LEU A 8 24.61 35.90 15.16
C LEU A 8 23.38 35.12 14.65
N MET A 9 23.24 34.90 13.33
CA MET A 9 22.16 34.03 12.80
C MET A 9 22.43 32.54 12.94
N ILE A 10 23.71 32.12 13.01
CA ILE A 10 24.07 30.70 13.15
C ILE A 10 23.95 30.25 14.63
N SER A 11 24.16 31.17 15.58
CA SER A 11 24.02 30.88 17.01
C SER A 11 22.56 30.69 17.49
N THR A 12 21.56 31.26 16.81
CA THR A 12 20.14 31.13 17.18
C THR A 12 19.50 29.82 16.71
N ILE A 13 20.14 29.09 15.80
CA ILE A 13 19.67 27.78 15.33
C ILE A 13 20.08 26.65 16.29
N ILE A 14 21.12 26.85 17.11
CA ILE A 14 21.71 25.80 17.96
C ILE A 14 21.20 25.85 19.42
N PHE A 15 20.49 26.91 19.84
CA PHE A 15 20.02 27.11 21.23
C PHE A 15 18.52 27.42 21.37
N ASN A 16 17.65 26.70 20.66
CA ASN A 16 16.24 26.64 21.08
C ASN A 16 16.06 25.45 22.04
N PRO A 17 15.87 25.67 23.36
CA PRO A 17 15.22 24.65 24.17
C PRO A 17 13.81 24.45 23.58
N ILE A 18 13.38 23.20 23.46
CA ILE A 18 12.00 22.80 23.13
C ILE A 18 11.08 23.64 24.02
N LYS A 19 10.46 24.69 23.46
CA LYS A 19 9.57 25.56 24.24
C LYS A 19 8.33 24.74 24.60
N SER A 20 8.17 24.52 25.89
CA SER A 20 6.93 24.07 26.51
C SER A 20 5.80 25.00 26.09
N TYR A 21 4.76 24.44 25.48
CA TYR A 21 3.54 25.16 25.16
C TYR A 21 2.81 25.49 26.47
N SER A 22 2.80 26.77 26.87
CA SER A 22 1.92 27.25 27.93
C SER A 22 0.63 27.82 27.34
N GLN A 23 -0.48 27.21 27.74
CA GLN A 23 -1.83 27.74 27.94
C GLN A 23 -2.39 28.76 26.92
N SER A 24 -3.40 28.31 26.16
CA SER A 24 -4.56 29.14 25.84
C SER A 24 -5.83 28.35 26.16
N ASP A 25 -6.62 28.87 27.09
CA ASP A 25 -7.92 28.37 27.49
C ASP A 25 -8.91 28.42 26.33
N ASN A 26 -9.24 27.24 25.79
CA ASN A 26 -10.57 26.83 25.30
C ASN A 26 -10.45 25.39 24.76
N ASP A 27 -10.73 24.42 25.62
CA ASP A 27 -11.22 23.05 25.35
C ASP A 27 -11.00 22.44 23.95
N ALA A 28 -9.73 22.38 23.56
CA ALA A 28 -9.20 21.30 22.76
C ALA A 28 -7.75 21.11 23.20
N ALA A 29 -7.60 20.50 24.38
CA ALA A 29 -6.34 19.91 24.78
C ALA A 29 -5.95 18.88 23.72
N ILE A 30 -5.15 19.32 22.73
CA ILE A 30 -4.40 18.45 21.83
C ILE A 30 -3.35 17.78 22.72
N ILE A 31 -3.82 16.79 23.46
CA ILE A 31 -2.99 15.88 24.25
C ILE A 31 -2.29 14.99 23.22
N GLY A 32 -0.96 15.05 23.24
CA GLY A 32 -0.08 14.41 22.29
C GLY A 32 -0.33 12.92 22.12
N GLY A 33 -0.42 12.51 20.86
CA GLY A 33 -0.30 11.14 20.40
C GLY A 33 -0.56 11.06 18.89
N ALA A 34 0.21 10.27 18.13
CA ALA A 34 -0.10 9.92 16.74
C ALA A 34 -1.50 9.34 16.55
N ALA A 35 -2.10 8.76 17.60
CA ALA A 35 -3.54 8.49 17.62
C ALA A 35 -4.33 9.78 17.33
N ALA A 36 -4.13 10.90 18.05
CA ALA A 36 -4.76 12.20 17.76
C ALA A 36 -4.34 12.82 16.41
N MET A 37 -3.12 12.55 15.92
CA MET A 37 -2.69 13.01 14.59
C MET A 37 -3.37 12.27 13.43
N LEU A 38 -3.85 11.04 13.66
CA LEU A 38 -4.50 10.19 12.65
C LEU A 38 -6.01 10.01 12.93
N SER A 39 -6.46 10.32 14.15
CA SER A 39 -7.85 10.32 14.62
C SER A 39 -8.42 11.74 14.59
N ILE A 40 -8.82 12.16 13.38
CA ILE A 40 -9.87 13.14 13.05
C ILE A 40 -9.97 14.36 13.98
N TYR A 41 -9.52 15.53 13.50
CA TYR A 41 -10.20 16.86 13.55
C TYR A 41 -9.31 18.01 13.01
N ALA A 42 -8.04 17.77 12.65
CA ALA A 42 -7.21 18.74 11.94
C ALA A 42 -7.46 18.70 10.41
N ALA A 43 -7.19 19.81 9.72
CA ALA A 43 -7.28 19.88 8.26
C ALA A 43 -6.39 18.79 7.63
N ILE A 44 -6.97 17.91 6.80
CA ILE A 44 -6.27 16.78 6.16
C ILE A 44 -4.96 17.22 5.49
N GLU A 45 -4.94 18.43 4.91
CA GLU A 45 -3.71 18.98 4.32
C GLU A 45 -2.59 19.17 5.33
N GLN A 46 -2.89 19.75 6.50
CA GLN A 46 -1.89 19.95 7.54
C GLN A 46 -1.27 18.61 8.00
N GLN A 47 -2.06 17.53 7.99
CA GLN A 47 -1.56 16.19 8.31
C GLN A 47 -0.67 15.63 7.20
N LYS A 48 -1.04 15.81 5.92
CA LYS A 48 -0.18 15.43 4.80
C LYS A 48 1.14 16.18 4.87
N GLU A 49 1.11 17.50 5.00
CA GLU A 49 2.31 18.35 5.10
C GLU A 49 3.24 17.89 6.23
N MET A 50 2.69 17.59 7.41
CA MET A 50 3.46 17.07 8.53
C MET A 50 4.11 15.72 8.22
N LEU A 51 3.35 14.78 7.66
CA LEU A 51 3.85 13.44 7.30
C LEU A 51 4.93 13.53 6.22
N GLU A 52 4.73 14.39 5.22
CA GLU A 52 5.70 14.64 4.15
C GLU A 52 6.98 15.27 4.71
N GLN A 53 6.88 16.18 5.68
CA GLN A 53 8.04 16.74 6.37
C GLN A 53 8.82 15.66 7.15
N GLN A 54 8.13 14.74 7.84
CA GLN A 54 8.80 13.64 8.55
C GLN A 54 9.50 12.69 7.58
N ALA A 55 8.83 12.35 6.47
CA ALA A 55 9.41 11.53 5.42
C ALA A 55 10.61 12.21 4.76
N LEU A 56 10.56 13.53 4.53
CA LEU A 56 11.69 14.31 4.04
C LEU A 56 12.88 14.24 5.02
N ASN A 57 12.66 14.46 6.32
CA ASN A 57 13.71 14.40 7.33
C ASN A 57 14.37 13.00 7.38
N TYR A 58 13.57 11.93 7.24
CA TYR A 58 14.10 10.57 7.14
C TYR A 58 14.98 10.40 5.88
N LEU A 59 14.50 10.82 4.71
CA LEU A 59 15.26 10.71 3.46
C LEU A 59 16.57 11.51 3.53
N LEU A 60 16.55 12.74 4.03
CA LEU A 60 17.76 13.57 4.14
C LEU A 60 18.80 12.99 5.10
N SER A 61 18.37 12.31 6.16
CA SER A 61 19.27 11.74 7.17
C SER A 61 19.80 10.35 6.80
N SER A 62 18.99 9.53 6.12
CA SER A 62 19.29 8.11 5.86
C SER A 62 19.60 7.80 4.41
N HIS A 63 19.22 8.68 3.48
CA HIS A 63 19.38 8.52 2.03
C HIS A 63 19.94 9.80 1.37
N PRO A 64 21.13 10.26 1.80
CA PRO A 64 21.73 11.50 1.29
C PRO A 64 22.03 11.46 -0.23
N GLU A 65 21.98 10.28 -0.86
CA GLU A 65 22.08 10.13 -2.31
C GLU A 65 20.88 10.71 -3.08
N TYR A 66 19.73 10.92 -2.44
CA TYR A 66 18.57 11.53 -3.07
C TYR A 66 18.64 13.05 -2.97
N THR A 67 18.92 13.70 -4.09
CA THR A 67 19.17 15.16 -4.13
C THR A 67 18.04 15.95 -4.77
N ASN A 68 17.36 15.40 -5.77
CA ASN A 68 16.23 16.04 -6.46
C ASN A 68 15.07 15.03 -6.57
N PHE A 69 13.98 15.27 -5.83
CA PHE A 69 12.84 14.36 -5.84
C PHE A 69 11.54 15.08 -5.44
N ARG A 70 10.42 14.46 -5.83
CA ARG A 70 9.07 14.79 -5.36
C ARG A 70 8.59 13.72 -4.39
N LEU A 71 8.05 14.16 -3.27
CA LEU A 71 7.51 13.33 -2.20
C LEU A 71 6.05 13.70 -1.96
N LYS A 72 5.14 12.71 -1.93
CA LYS A 72 3.72 12.93 -1.61
C LYS A 72 3.14 11.76 -0.84
N VAL A 73 2.26 12.01 0.14
CA VAL A 73 1.50 10.94 0.79
C VAL A 73 0.45 10.36 -0.17
N ILE A 74 0.29 9.04 -0.18
CA ILE A 74 -0.72 8.35 -0.98
C ILE A 74 -1.92 7.99 -0.08
N GLY A 75 -3.12 8.42 -0.45
CA GLY A 75 -4.37 7.85 0.05
C GLY A 75 -5.01 8.52 1.27
N LEU A 76 -4.44 9.61 1.80
CA LEU A 76 -5.10 10.44 2.81
C LEU A 76 -6.23 11.29 2.22
N GLY A 77 -7.42 11.24 2.84
CA GLY A 77 -8.53 12.15 2.56
C GLY A 77 -9.51 11.78 1.44
N GLN A 78 -9.34 10.66 0.73
CA GLN A 78 -10.19 10.31 -0.42
C GLN A 78 -11.19 9.18 -0.15
N GLY A 79 -12.14 9.42 0.78
CA GLY A 79 -13.31 8.53 0.95
C GLY A 79 -13.65 8.07 2.38
N GLY A 80 -13.38 8.87 3.41
CA GLY A 80 -14.04 8.73 4.71
C GLY A 80 -13.72 7.48 5.55
N LYS A 81 -12.58 6.81 5.32
CA LYS A 81 -12.11 5.73 6.20
C LYS A 81 -10.75 6.04 6.79
N LYS A 82 -10.66 5.79 8.10
CA LYS A 82 -9.46 5.83 8.95
C LYS A 82 -8.25 5.24 8.22
N LEU A 83 -7.06 5.76 8.53
CA LEU A 83 -5.77 5.25 8.04
C LEU A 83 -5.54 3.74 8.28
N SER A 84 -6.38 3.11 9.12
CA SER A 84 -6.61 1.68 9.19
C SER A 84 -7.95 1.45 9.91
N ASP A 85 -8.74 0.47 9.48
CA ASP A 85 -9.89 0.02 10.28
C ASP A 85 -9.34 -0.76 11.50
N ASN A 86 -9.75 -0.35 12.71
CA ASN A 86 -9.64 -1.03 14.02
C ASN A 86 -8.26 -1.42 14.60
N SER A 87 -7.14 -1.08 13.97
CA SER A 87 -5.80 -1.21 14.58
C SER A 87 -5.20 0.16 14.92
N ASP A 88 -4.58 0.30 16.09
CA ASP A 88 -3.78 1.48 16.47
C ASP A 88 -2.41 1.53 15.74
N SER A 89 -2.20 0.59 14.82
CA SER A 89 -1.02 0.43 13.98
C SER A 89 -1.35 0.72 12.51
N TYR A 90 -0.46 1.42 11.79
CA TYR A 90 -0.69 2.02 10.47
C TYR A 90 0.46 1.78 9.48
N ILE A 91 0.11 1.60 8.20
CA ILE A 91 1.04 1.70 7.06
C ILE A 91 0.70 2.98 6.29
N ILE A 92 1.65 3.90 6.20
CA ILE A 92 1.51 5.17 5.49
C ILE A 92 2.42 5.16 4.25
N PRO A 93 1.87 4.98 3.04
CA PRO A 93 2.64 5.01 1.80
C PRO A 93 2.88 6.43 1.30
N PHE A 94 4.08 6.67 0.80
CA PHE A 94 4.47 7.88 0.09
C PHE A 94 4.96 7.53 -1.31
N SER A 95 4.61 8.34 -2.31
CA SER A 95 5.27 8.32 -3.61
C SER A 95 6.56 9.12 -3.53
N LEU A 96 7.66 8.52 -3.98
CA LEU A 96 8.96 9.16 -4.14
C LEU A 96 9.36 9.09 -5.62
N VAL A 97 9.46 10.23 -6.29
CA VAL A 97 9.78 10.30 -7.73
C VAL A 97 11.04 11.14 -7.93
N MET A 98 12.07 10.56 -8.52
CA MET A 98 13.31 11.29 -8.78
C MET A 98 13.11 12.32 -9.89
N MET A 99 13.85 13.43 -9.80
CA MET A 99 13.76 14.55 -10.72
C MET A 99 15.09 14.83 -11.43
N ASP A 100 15.01 15.19 -12.71
CA ASP A 100 16.10 15.76 -13.49
C ASP A 100 15.78 17.24 -13.78
N GLY A 101 16.39 18.13 -13.00
CA GLY A 101 15.98 19.53 -12.91
C GLY A 101 14.53 19.66 -12.44
N GLU A 102 13.69 20.33 -13.24
CA GLU A 102 12.26 20.51 -12.93
C GLU A 102 11.38 19.34 -13.39
N LYS A 103 11.94 18.35 -14.10
CA LYS A 103 11.18 17.24 -14.70
C LYS A 103 11.18 16.03 -13.80
N LEU A 104 10.01 15.43 -13.61
CA LEU A 104 9.88 14.10 -13.04
C LEU A 104 10.46 13.05 -13.99
N THR A 105 11.05 12.01 -13.42
CA THR A 105 11.58 10.86 -14.16
C THR A 105 10.70 9.62 -13.95
N SER A 106 10.93 8.57 -14.72
CA SER A 106 10.32 7.25 -14.49
C SER A 106 10.90 6.51 -13.28
N ASN A 107 11.95 7.04 -12.62
CA ASN A 107 12.50 6.46 -11.41
C ASN A 107 11.60 6.77 -10.22
N LYS A 108 10.62 5.88 -10.03
CA LYS A 108 9.62 5.91 -8.98
C LYS A 108 9.97 4.89 -7.90
N LYS A 109 9.70 5.28 -6.66
CA LYS A 109 9.83 4.46 -5.46
C LYS A 109 8.64 4.71 -4.54
N LEU A 110 8.39 3.77 -3.67
CA LEU A 110 7.50 3.93 -2.53
C LEU A 110 8.35 4.06 -1.28
N LEU A 111 7.98 4.97 -0.41
CA LEU A 111 8.47 5.00 0.96
C LEU A 111 7.28 4.61 1.86
N PHE A 112 7.42 3.52 2.61
CA PHE A 112 6.44 3.11 3.59
C PHE A 112 6.90 3.54 4.98
N LEU A 113 6.00 4.19 5.71
CA LEU A 113 6.11 4.40 7.14
C LEU A 113 5.20 3.38 7.84
N TYR A 114 5.79 2.57 8.70
CA TYR A 114 5.08 1.71 9.63
C TYR A 114 5.03 2.39 10.99
N VAL A 115 3.84 2.53 11.56
CA VAL A 115 3.61 3.10 12.89
C VAL A 115 2.94 2.03 13.74
N SER A 116 3.60 1.60 14.81
CA SER A 116 3.03 0.69 15.80
C SER A 116 2.30 1.45 16.90
N SER A 117 1.17 0.89 17.33
CA SER A 117 0.44 1.29 18.53
C SER A 117 1.29 1.22 19.79
N ASN A 118 2.25 0.29 19.84
CA ASN A 118 3.11 0.04 21.00
C ASN A 118 4.16 1.14 21.19
N TRP A 119 4.23 2.12 20.28
CA TRP A 119 5.10 3.28 20.38
C TRP A 119 4.38 4.52 20.93
N ALA A 120 3.09 4.40 21.26
CA ALA A 120 2.35 5.34 22.07
C ALA A 120 2.61 5.09 23.57
N ASN A 121 2.88 6.14 24.34
CA ASN A 121 2.86 6.08 25.79
C ASN A 121 2.15 7.32 26.37
N GLY A 122 2.02 7.40 27.70
CA GLY A 122 1.35 8.53 28.38
C GLY A 122 1.95 9.92 28.10
N ASN A 123 3.12 10.00 27.45
CA ASN A 123 3.78 11.24 27.02
C ASN A 123 3.64 11.53 25.51
N GLY A 124 2.92 10.68 24.75
CA GLY A 124 2.71 10.82 23.31
C GLY A 124 3.34 9.71 22.46
N ILE A 125 3.55 9.96 21.17
CA ILE A 125 4.22 9.02 20.27
C ILE A 125 5.73 9.29 20.24
N ASP A 126 6.50 8.22 20.33
CA ASP A 126 7.93 8.24 20.11
C ASP A 126 8.26 8.12 18.61
N PHE A 127 8.42 9.26 17.95
CA PHE A 127 8.80 9.35 16.53
C PHE A 127 10.12 8.64 16.21
N SER A 128 11.03 8.49 17.19
CA SER A 128 12.31 7.80 16.96
C SER A 128 12.13 6.31 16.67
N LYS A 129 10.96 5.73 17.02
CA LYS A 129 10.64 4.33 16.77
C LYS A 129 10.02 4.07 15.41
N TRP A 130 9.64 5.13 14.68
CA TRP A 130 9.06 5.00 13.34
C TRP A 130 9.95 4.19 12.42
N LYS A 131 9.34 3.23 11.71
CA LYS A 131 10.07 2.34 10.81
C LYS A 131 9.74 2.72 9.39
N TRP A 132 10.79 2.92 8.61
CA TRP A 132 10.71 3.35 7.22
C TRP A 132 11.28 2.28 6.32
N GLU A 133 10.68 2.12 5.14
CA GLU A 133 11.17 1.16 4.17
C GLU A 133 10.91 1.62 2.74
N ILE A 134 11.94 1.53 1.89
CA ILE A 134 11.85 1.90 0.49
C ILE A 134 11.58 0.68 -0.36
N TYR A 135 10.65 0.82 -1.31
CA TYR A 135 10.31 -0.19 -2.30
C TYR A 135 10.48 0.39 -3.71
N ASP A 136 11.22 -0.30 -4.56
CA ASP A 136 11.13 -0.12 -6.00
C ASP A 136 9.99 -0.98 -6.58
N SER A 137 9.77 -0.89 -7.89
CA SER A 137 8.75 -1.68 -8.58
C SER A 137 8.95 -3.18 -8.41
N LYS A 138 10.21 -3.66 -8.40
CA LYS A 138 10.54 -5.07 -8.23
C LYS A 138 10.12 -5.58 -6.85
N LYS A 139 10.52 -4.89 -5.78
CA LYS A 139 10.18 -5.26 -4.41
C LYS A 139 8.67 -5.19 -4.17
N TRP A 140 8.01 -4.16 -4.69
CA TRP A 140 6.56 -4.06 -4.60
C TRP A 140 5.85 -5.18 -5.35
N ASN A 141 6.25 -5.47 -6.59
CA ASN A 141 5.64 -6.52 -7.39
C ASN A 141 5.88 -7.91 -6.80
N PHE A 142 7.02 -8.13 -6.14
CA PHE A 142 7.25 -9.35 -5.36
C PHE A 142 6.26 -9.47 -4.20
N LEU A 143 6.08 -8.43 -3.37
CA LEU A 143 5.07 -8.41 -2.30
C LEU A 143 3.66 -8.65 -2.85
N MET A 144 3.30 -8.03 -3.98
CA MET A 144 2.00 -8.23 -4.61
C MET A 144 1.83 -9.64 -5.17
N SER A 145 2.89 -10.26 -5.70
CA SER A 145 2.86 -11.66 -6.16
C SER A 145 2.51 -12.60 -5.01
N GLU A 146 3.22 -12.43 -3.89
CA GLU A 146 3.02 -13.20 -2.67
C GLU A 146 1.59 -13.02 -2.12
N PHE A 147 1.09 -11.78 -2.10
CA PHE A 147 -0.31 -11.50 -1.76
C PHE A 147 -1.31 -12.18 -2.70
N PHE A 148 -1.09 -12.10 -4.02
CA PHE A 148 -1.98 -12.70 -5.02
C PHE A 148 -2.04 -14.22 -4.88
N GLU A 149 -0.93 -14.89 -4.61
CA GLU A 149 -0.90 -16.33 -4.38
C GLU A 149 -1.76 -16.74 -3.18
N ILE A 150 -1.71 -15.98 -2.08
CA ILE A 150 -2.47 -16.30 -0.85
C ILE A 150 -3.98 -16.18 -1.07
N ILE A 151 -4.41 -15.11 -1.72
CA ILE A 151 -5.84 -14.80 -1.92
C ILE A 151 -6.44 -15.52 -3.14
N SER A 152 -5.61 -16.21 -3.92
CA SER A 152 -6.05 -16.99 -5.08
C SER A 152 -6.90 -18.20 -4.69
N CYS A 153 -7.92 -18.51 -5.50
CA CYS A 153 -8.81 -19.65 -5.25
C CYS A 153 -8.18 -21.02 -5.55
N SER A 154 -7.03 -21.03 -6.21
CA SER A 154 -6.20 -22.20 -6.43
C SER A 154 -4.73 -21.77 -6.40
N LYS A 155 -3.79 -22.73 -6.53
CA LYS A 155 -2.37 -22.40 -6.60
C LYS A 155 -2.09 -21.54 -7.83
N LEU A 156 -1.91 -20.24 -7.62
CA LEU A 156 -1.48 -19.33 -8.66
C LEU A 156 0.01 -19.58 -8.94
N SER A 157 0.37 -19.70 -10.22
CA SER A 157 1.75 -19.83 -10.66
C SER A 157 2.20 -18.50 -11.25
N ILE A 158 3.01 -17.75 -10.50
CA ILE A 158 3.66 -16.54 -10.99
C ILE A 158 5.09 -16.89 -11.36
N SER A 159 5.45 -16.72 -12.63
CA SER A 159 6.80 -17.01 -13.14
C SER A 159 7.27 -15.83 -13.96
N ASN A 160 8.47 -15.31 -13.71
CA ASN A 160 9.01 -14.11 -14.39
C ASN A 160 7.98 -12.97 -14.39
N ASP A 161 7.45 -12.65 -13.21
CA ASP A 161 6.47 -11.59 -12.99
C ASP A 161 5.20 -11.71 -13.87
N SER A 162 4.89 -12.92 -14.35
CA SER A 162 3.80 -13.15 -15.29
C SER A 162 2.78 -14.13 -14.73
N ILE A 163 1.51 -13.76 -14.88
CA ILE A 163 0.32 -14.46 -14.39
C ILE A 163 -0.35 -15.14 -15.59
N ILE A 164 -0.60 -16.44 -15.46
CA ILE A 164 -1.38 -17.19 -16.45
C ILE A 164 -2.84 -16.76 -16.38
N VAL A 165 -3.44 -16.49 -17.54
CA VAL A 165 -4.83 -16.05 -17.65
C VAL A 165 -5.80 -17.23 -17.54
N TYR A 166 -6.84 -17.04 -16.75
CA TYR A 166 -8.00 -17.91 -16.60
C TYR A 166 -9.28 -17.13 -16.93
N SER A 167 -10.09 -17.67 -17.84
CA SER A 167 -11.32 -17.02 -18.30
C SER A 167 -12.55 -17.76 -17.76
N LYS A 168 -13.53 -17.01 -17.21
CA LYS A 168 -14.81 -17.55 -16.72
C LYS A 168 -15.57 -18.23 -17.86
N ILE A 169 -16.06 -19.45 -17.60
CA ILE A 169 -16.91 -20.21 -18.52
C ILE A 169 -18.37 -20.05 -18.08
N LYS A 170 -19.30 -19.89 -19.02
CA LYS A 170 -20.74 -19.80 -18.72
C LYS A 170 -21.43 -21.14 -18.94
N GLY A 171 -22.27 -21.56 -17.99
CA GLY A 171 -23.19 -22.69 -18.15
C GLY A 171 -22.52 -24.06 -18.31
N TYR A 172 -21.36 -24.27 -17.70
CA TYR A 172 -20.52 -25.45 -17.90
C TYR A 172 -20.21 -26.16 -16.58
N SER A 173 -20.28 -27.50 -16.58
CA SER A 173 -19.85 -28.40 -15.48
C SER A 173 -18.81 -29.39 -16.03
N PRO A 174 -17.65 -29.59 -15.37
CA PRO A 174 -16.50 -30.31 -15.92
C PRO A 174 -16.60 -31.84 -15.97
N GLU A 175 -17.77 -32.45 -15.68
CA GLU A 175 -17.95 -33.91 -15.59
C GLU A 175 -17.44 -34.73 -16.80
N THR A 176 -17.28 -34.11 -17.97
CA THR A 176 -16.81 -34.78 -19.20
C THR A 176 -15.33 -34.54 -19.55
N ASP A 177 -14.66 -33.51 -19.03
CA ASP A 177 -13.36 -33.03 -19.54
C ASP A 177 -12.16 -33.24 -18.62
N GLU A 178 -12.32 -33.76 -17.39
CA GLU A 178 -11.18 -34.28 -16.61
C GLU A 178 -10.42 -35.37 -17.40
N LYS A 179 -11.11 -36.08 -18.30
CA LYS A 179 -10.52 -37.05 -19.24
C LYS A 179 -9.72 -36.42 -20.40
N ASN A 180 -9.89 -35.13 -20.68
CA ASN A 180 -9.29 -34.43 -21.83
C ASN A 180 -8.09 -33.53 -21.46
N GLY A 181 -7.65 -33.52 -20.20
CA GLY A 181 -6.40 -32.85 -19.79
C GLY A 181 -6.43 -31.31 -19.79
N TYR A 182 -7.61 -30.69 -19.73
CA TYR A 182 -7.73 -29.25 -19.58
C TYR A 182 -7.52 -28.81 -18.11
N ASP A 183 -6.76 -27.72 -17.94
CA ASP A 183 -6.47 -27.12 -16.63
C ASP A 183 -7.54 -26.08 -16.28
N TYR A 184 -8.29 -26.33 -15.21
CA TYR A 184 -9.39 -25.51 -14.72
C TYR A 184 -9.18 -25.12 -13.26
N ILE A 185 -9.72 -23.96 -12.89
CA ILE A 185 -9.82 -23.54 -11.50
C ILE A 185 -11.28 -23.21 -11.18
N THR A 186 -11.67 -23.45 -9.95
CA THR A 186 -13.04 -23.27 -9.48
C THR A 186 -13.07 -22.22 -8.38
N ARG A 187 -14.13 -21.41 -8.38
CA ARG A 187 -14.48 -20.49 -7.29
C ARG A 187 -15.94 -20.69 -6.93
N VAL A 188 -16.24 -20.71 -5.64
CA VAL A 188 -17.64 -20.64 -5.16
C VAL A 188 -18.08 -19.17 -5.18
N GLU A 189 -19.18 -18.88 -5.86
CA GLU A 189 -19.84 -17.57 -5.87
C GLU A 189 -21.24 -17.71 -5.25
N ARG A 190 -21.68 -16.72 -4.46
CA ARG A 190 -23.04 -16.70 -3.91
C ARG A 190 -23.98 -15.98 -4.89
N ILE A 191 -24.90 -16.73 -5.49
CA ILE A 191 -25.88 -16.24 -6.47
C ILE A 191 -27.28 -16.55 -5.92
N ASP A 192 -28.14 -15.55 -5.80
CA ASP A 192 -29.53 -15.73 -5.31
C ASP A 192 -29.64 -16.50 -3.98
N LYS A 193 -28.65 -16.30 -3.07
CA LYS A 193 -28.48 -16.98 -1.77
C LYS A 193 -28.04 -18.44 -1.84
N GLU A 194 -27.77 -18.97 -3.02
CA GLU A 194 -27.18 -20.29 -3.23
C GLU A 194 -25.69 -20.18 -3.54
N ASP A 195 -24.93 -21.17 -3.10
CA ASP A 195 -23.50 -21.26 -3.38
C ASP A 195 -23.33 -22.03 -4.71
N VAL A 196 -22.82 -21.35 -5.73
CA VAL A 196 -22.67 -21.88 -7.09
C VAL A 196 -21.20 -22.00 -7.44
N SER A 197 -20.79 -23.18 -7.91
CA SER A 197 -19.45 -23.40 -8.45
C SER A 197 -19.29 -22.73 -9.81
N VAL A 198 -18.32 -21.83 -9.90
CA VAL A 198 -17.95 -21.13 -11.13
C VAL A 198 -16.58 -21.60 -11.60
N TYR A 199 -16.51 -21.99 -12.87
CA TYR A 199 -15.32 -22.56 -13.48
C TYR A 199 -14.60 -21.56 -14.38
N TYR A 200 -13.28 -21.63 -14.36
CA TYR A 200 -12.40 -20.82 -15.19
C TYR A 200 -11.43 -21.72 -15.93
N LYS A 201 -11.33 -21.53 -17.25
CA LYS A 201 -10.44 -22.28 -18.13
C LYS A 201 -9.10 -21.57 -18.27
N LYS A 202 -8.00 -22.30 -18.10
CA LYS A 202 -6.66 -21.81 -18.43
C LYS A 202 -6.58 -21.39 -19.90
N GLN A 203 -5.99 -20.24 -20.14
CA GLN A 203 -5.72 -19.72 -21.48
C GLN A 203 -4.24 -19.86 -21.79
N ASN A 204 -3.89 -19.93 -23.08
CA ASN A 204 -2.50 -19.82 -23.53
C ASN A 204 -2.08 -18.35 -23.62
N LEU A 205 -2.25 -17.62 -22.52
CA LEU A 205 -1.94 -16.20 -22.40
C LEU A 205 -1.36 -15.91 -21.02
N LYS A 206 -0.40 -15.00 -20.98
CA LYS A 206 0.18 -14.47 -19.75
C LYS A 206 0.04 -12.96 -19.72
N VAL A 207 -0.11 -12.40 -18.53
CA VAL A 207 -0.12 -10.96 -18.28
C VAL A 207 0.94 -10.65 -17.24
N HIS A 208 1.74 -9.60 -17.49
CA HIS A 208 2.74 -9.17 -16.53
C HIS A 208 2.06 -8.54 -15.30
N ILE A 209 2.62 -8.77 -14.11
CA ILE A 209 2.03 -8.33 -12.85
C ILE A 209 1.85 -6.81 -12.80
N SER A 210 2.74 -6.04 -13.42
CA SER A 210 2.62 -4.58 -13.50
C SER A 210 1.38 -4.10 -14.27
N GLN A 211 0.75 -4.97 -15.07
CA GLN A 211 -0.38 -4.64 -15.95
C GLN A 211 -1.73 -5.03 -15.35
N VAL A 212 -1.74 -5.70 -14.19
CA VAL A 212 -3.00 -6.14 -13.57
C VAL A 212 -3.60 -5.04 -12.68
N ARG A 213 -4.90 -5.13 -12.48
CA ARG A 213 -5.64 -4.30 -11.52
C ARG A 213 -6.39 -5.18 -10.55
N LEU A 214 -6.31 -4.82 -9.27
CA LEU A 214 -7.01 -5.48 -8.19
C LEU A 214 -8.49 -5.07 -8.18
N THR A 215 -9.36 -6.06 -8.12
CA THR A 215 -10.82 -5.93 -7.94
C THR A 215 -11.28 -6.79 -6.77
N LYS A 216 -12.57 -6.73 -6.40
CA LYS A 216 -13.10 -7.63 -5.34
C LYS A 216 -13.10 -9.08 -5.84
N GLU A 217 -13.30 -9.26 -7.14
CA GLU A 217 -13.48 -10.56 -7.78
C GLU A 217 -12.16 -11.25 -8.13
N GLY A 218 -11.08 -10.49 -8.22
CA GLY A 218 -9.79 -11.00 -8.64
C GLY A 218 -8.88 -9.98 -9.31
N LEU A 219 -7.93 -10.51 -10.07
CA LEU A 219 -7.04 -9.75 -10.93
C LEU A 219 -7.71 -9.53 -12.28
N THR A 220 -7.65 -8.30 -12.75
CA THR A 220 -8.17 -7.92 -14.06
C THR A 220 -7.07 -7.30 -14.91
N ALA A 221 -7.10 -7.54 -16.21
CA ALA A 221 -6.17 -6.90 -17.14
C ALA A 221 -6.85 -6.62 -18.47
N THR A 222 -6.27 -5.70 -19.25
CA THR A 222 -6.68 -5.50 -20.64
C THR A 222 -6.10 -6.64 -21.47
N ILE A 223 -6.98 -7.43 -22.11
CA ILE A 223 -6.58 -8.61 -22.88
C ILE A 223 -6.99 -8.44 -24.34
N GLY A 224 -6.01 -8.17 -25.21
CA GLY A 224 -6.18 -7.98 -26.65
C GLY A 224 -5.67 -6.61 -27.14
N GLY A 225 -5.93 -6.28 -28.41
CA GLY A 225 -5.51 -5.01 -29.00
C GLY A 225 -6.29 -3.79 -28.49
N LYS A 226 -6.13 -2.65 -29.19
CA LYS A 226 -6.61 -1.29 -28.82
C LYS A 226 -8.10 -1.15 -28.47
N PHE A 227 -8.93 -2.15 -28.81
CA PHE A 227 -10.39 -2.20 -28.54
C PHE A 227 -10.80 -3.29 -27.53
N SER A 228 -9.85 -3.91 -26.84
CA SER A 228 -10.16 -4.93 -25.85
C SER A 228 -10.52 -4.32 -24.49
N GLY A 229 -11.67 -4.72 -23.96
CA GLY A 229 -12.08 -4.36 -22.61
C GLY A 229 -11.21 -5.05 -21.55
N ARG A 230 -11.23 -4.50 -20.33
CA ARG A 230 -10.62 -5.14 -19.16
C ARG A 230 -11.40 -6.41 -18.80
N LYS A 231 -10.69 -7.52 -18.61
CA LYS A 231 -11.24 -8.84 -18.29
C LYS A 231 -10.64 -9.37 -17.00
N LEU A 232 -11.40 -10.18 -16.28
CA LEU A 232 -10.90 -10.99 -15.16
C LEU A 232 -9.90 -12.00 -15.72
N VAL A 233 -8.65 -11.92 -15.25
CA VAL A 233 -7.55 -12.83 -15.62
C VAL A 233 -7.32 -13.91 -14.59
N TYR A 234 -7.65 -13.65 -13.33
CA TYR A 234 -7.50 -14.63 -12.26
C TYR A 234 -8.46 -14.32 -11.11
N PRO A 235 -9.32 -15.26 -10.69
CA PRO A 235 -10.27 -15.05 -9.60
C PRO A 235 -9.62 -15.14 -8.22
N PHE A 236 -10.09 -14.31 -7.30
CA PHE A 236 -9.76 -14.40 -5.88
C PHE A 236 -10.83 -15.16 -5.10
N LEU A 237 -10.46 -15.62 -3.91
CA LEU A 237 -11.39 -16.14 -2.94
C LEU A 237 -12.26 -15.05 -2.35
N GLU A 238 -13.49 -15.42 -2.03
CA GLU A 238 -14.33 -14.62 -1.17
C GLU A 238 -14.07 -15.03 0.28
N LEU A 239 -13.22 -14.24 0.95
CA LEU A 239 -12.97 -14.36 2.38
C LEU A 239 -14.08 -13.65 3.15
N LYS A 240 -14.63 -14.30 4.18
CA LYS A 240 -15.51 -13.66 5.16
C LYS A 240 -14.68 -12.83 6.13
N GLY A 241 -15.32 -11.95 6.90
CA GLY A 241 -14.62 -10.99 7.78
C GLY A 241 -13.77 -11.64 8.88
N ASP A 242 -14.08 -12.89 9.24
CA ASP A 242 -13.38 -13.74 10.19
C ASP A 242 -12.36 -14.68 9.53
N ASP A 243 -12.27 -14.72 8.20
CA ASP A 243 -11.33 -15.56 7.48
C ASP A 243 -9.99 -14.84 7.29
N TYR A 244 -8.91 -15.53 7.66
CA TYR A 244 -7.54 -15.09 7.42
C TYR A 244 -6.76 -16.16 6.69
N ARG A 245 -5.93 -15.74 5.74
CA ARG A 245 -4.84 -16.57 5.21
C ARG A 245 -3.53 -15.89 5.45
N VAL A 246 -2.52 -16.64 5.87
CA VAL A 246 -1.23 -16.12 6.33
C VAL A 246 -0.10 -16.88 5.63
N LYS A 247 0.97 -16.17 5.28
CA LYS A 247 2.22 -16.73 4.76
C LYS A 247 3.39 -15.99 5.42
N ASP A 248 4.43 -16.72 5.79
CA ASP A 248 5.71 -16.08 6.13
C ASP A 248 6.30 -15.46 4.85
N PHE A 249 6.69 -14.19 4.93
CA PHE A 249 7.22 -13.45 3.77
C PHE A 249 8.75 -13.33 3.87
N ASP A 250 9.24 -12.77 4.98
CA ASP A 250 10.67 -12.69 5.29
C ASP A 250 10.90 -12.71 6.81
N ASP A 251 12.12 -12.44 7.26
CA ASP A 251 12.48 -12.41 8.68
C ASP A 251 11.81 -11.27 9.46
N SER A 252 11.31 -10.24 8.77
CA SER A 252 10.69 -9.06 9.38
C SER A 252 9.16 -9.16 9.43
N PHE A 253 8.53 -9.78 8.42
CA PHE A 253 7.09 -9.75 8.25
C PHE A 253 6.48 -11.12 7.92
N LYS A 254 5.24 -11.30 8.38
CA LYS A 254 4.27 -12.20 7.72
C LYS A 254 3.31 -11.36 6.91
N ILE A 255 2.82 -11.92 5.81
CA ILE A 255 1.72 -11.33 5.06
C ILE A 255 0.45 -12.12 5.33
N PHE A 256 -0.67 -11.42 5.38
CA PHE A 256 -1.98 -12.04 5.51
C PHE A 256 -3.02 -11.34 4.63
N CYS A 257 -4.17 -11.97 4.44
CA CYS A 257 -5.29 -11.34 3.77
C CYS A 257 -6.59 -11.54 4.55
N ASN A 258 -7.42 -10.50 4.55
CA ASN A 258 -8.79 -10.47 5.07
C ASN A 258 -9.61 -9.52 4.17
N GLU A 259 -10.79 -9.94 3.71
CA GLU A 259 -11.72 -9.14 2.90
C GLU A 259 -11.09 -8.38 1.69
N ASN A 260 -10.07 -8.97 1.06
CA ASN A 260 -9.26 -8.37 -0.02
C ASN A 260 -8.36 -7.19 0.40
N SER A 261 -8.04 -7.05 1.67
CA SER A 261 -6.98 -6.18 2.17
C SER A 261 -5.68 -6.98 2.31
N LEU A 262 -4.54 -6.32 2.07
CA LEU A 262 -3.22 -6.86 2.37
C LEU A 262 -2.89 -6.52 3.82
N GLY A 263 -2.71 -7.55 4.62
CA GLY A 263 -2.19 -7.45 5.97
C GLY A 263 -0.70 -7.68 6.01
N LEU A 264 0.02 -6.82 6.75
CA LEU A 264 1.41 -7.01 7.11
C LEU A 264 1.48 -7.17 8.62
N PHE A 265 1.98 -8.32 9.09
CA PHE A 265 2.24 -8.57 10.49
C PHE A 265 3.74 -8.41 10.74
N ARG A 266 4.11 -7.41 11.54
CA ARG A 266 5.49 -7.16 11.96
C ARG A 266 5.89 -8.12 13.07
N LYS A 267 6.95 -8.89 12.86
CA LYS A 267 7.42 -9.87 13.85
C LYS A 267 8.11 -9.21 15.03
N ASP A 268 8.74 -8.05 14.84
CA ASP A 268 9.49 -7.34 15.87
C ASP A 268 8.60 -6.55 16.84
N THR A 269 7.46 -6.05 16.37
CA THR A 269 6.50 -5.31 17.21
C THR A 269 5.23 -6.09 17.51
N GLU A 270 5.06 -7.26 16.90
CA GLU A 270 3.88 -8.13 17.01
C GLU A 270 2.57 -7.44 16.60
N ASP A 271 2.64 -6.50 15.65
CA ASP A 271 1.48 -5.73 15.19
C ASP A 271 1.03 -6.12 13.78
N ALA A 272 -0.29 -6.22 13.63
CA ALA A 272 -0.93 -6.35 12.33
C ALA A 272 -1.33 -4.97 11.78
N MET A 273 -1.01 -4.73 10.52
CA MET A 273 -1.36 -3.50 9.80
C MET A 273 -2.06 -3.86 8.50
N LEU A 274 -3.11 -3.13 8.14
CA LEU A 274 -3.93 -3.40 6.96
C LEU A 274 -3.80 -2.32 5.90
N LEU A 275 -3.56 -2.74 4.67
CA LEU A 275 -3.59 -1.92 3.47
C LEU A 275 -4.86 -2.24 2.67
N SER A 276 -5.75 -1.26 2.57
CA SER A 276 -7.03 -1.45 1.86
C SER A 276 -6.81 -1.71 0.36
N ARG A 277 -7.75 -2.44 -0.27
CA ARG A 277 -7.73 -2.68 -1.73
C ARG A 277 -7.64 -1.41 -2.56
N ILE A 278 -8.31 -0.34 -2.12
CA ILE A 278 -8.30 0.95 -2.81
C ILE A 278 -6.88 1.53 -2.80
N LEU A 279 -6.22 1.51 -1.64
CA LEU A 279 -4.87 2.03 -1.48
C LEU A 279 -3.85 1.15 -2.20
N MET A 280 -3.93 -0.18 -2.09
CA MET A 280 -3.13 -1.11 -2.88
C MET A 280 -3.21 -0.83 -4.38
N ARG A 281 -4.43 -0.62 -4.91
CA ARG A 281 -4.62 -0.30 -6.33
C ARG A 281 -3.98 1.03 -6.72
N LYS A 282 -4.05 2.05 -5.86
CA LYS A 282 -3.38 3.34 -6.09
C LYS A 282 -1.87 3.18 -6.15
N ILE A 283 -1.29 2.53 -5.13
CA ILE A 283 0.15 2.24 -5.04
C ILE A 283 0.61 1.44 -6.27
N HIS A 284 -0.09 0.34 -6.56
CA HIS A 284 0.25 -0.55 -7.67
C HIS A 284 0.14 0.14 -9.03
N THR A 285 -0.81 1.07 -9.20
CA THR A 285 -0.87 1.89 -10.43
C THR A 285 0.33 2.83 -10.48
N PHE A 286 0.61 3.58 -9.42
CA PHE A 286 1.68 4.57 -9.40
C PHE A 286 3.06 3.99 -9.75
N ILE A 287 3.43 2.88 -9.10
CA ILE A 287 4.78 2.32 -9.22
C ILE A 287 5.01 1.55 -10.53
N ASN A 288 3.93 1.15 -11.21
CA ASN A 288 3.98 0.35 -12.45
C ASN A 288 3.49 1.12 -13.69
N ASP A 289 2.93 2.31 -13.53
CA ASP A 289 2.58 3.16 -14.66
C ASP A 289 3.83 3.87 -15.18
N ASP A 290 4.11 3.67 -16.46
CA ASP A 290 5.22 4.33 -17.17
C ASP A 290 4.94 5.82 -17.43
N SER A 291 3.69 6.28 -17.24
CA SER A 291 3.35 7.69 -17.37
C SER A 291 4.11 8.55 -16.35
N ILE A 292 4.63 9.69 -16.80
CA ILE A 292 5.25 10.71 -15.96
C ILE A 292 4.17 11.70 -15.49
N ASP A 293 2.98 11.19 -15.21
CA ASP A 293 1.91 11.98 -14.61
C ASP A 293 2.02 11.85 -13.09
N ASP A 294 1.93 13.00 -12.41
CA ASP A 294 1.76 13.05 -10.98
C ASP A 294 0.50 12.26 -10.59
N PHE A 295 0.43 11.79 -9.34
CA PHE A 295 -0.87 11.53 -8.72
C PHE A 295 -1.70 12.81 -8.86
N LYS A 296 -2.66 12.81 -9.81
CA LYS A 296 -3.74 13.79 -9.80
C LYS A 296 -4.60 13.42 -8.60
N GLU A 297 -4.62 14.31 -7.61
CA GLU A 297 -5.46 14.19 -6.43
C GLU A 297 -6.94 14.08 -6.79
#